data_AF-A0A2U8W339-F1
#
_entry.id   AF-A0A2U8W339-F1
#
_cell.length_a   1.000
_cell.length_b   1.000
_cell.length_c   1.000
_cell.angle_alpha   90.00
_cell.angle_beta   90.00
_cell.angle_gamma   90.00
#
_symmetry.space_group_name_H-M   'P 1'
#
loop_
_entity.id
_entity.type
_entity.pdbx_description
1 polymer ?
#
loop_
_entity_poly.entity_id
_entity_poly.type
_entity_poly.pdbx_seq_one_letter_code
_entity_poly.pdbx_strand_id
1 'polypeptide(L)'
;MLAEAVKHCRKSDFDRAGKHLDLIDQQQLDDEETFAMLCDVALFEPNQRGRRVIDGFITKRADTLDPADRDLVRRLSSAFFSIFRVSGWHENGGVKLEDLLTPDRRIWLMDENLEASAPEGLVIAMRVFDAGPFHAGFGIVVQPDGEASAFCSSAAARGQPLPVRYSLAAALYGDDIARSAVAGAVEDGIAQGMLDAMMSDILTQPSVSKLGTRRTRRS
;
A
#
# COMPACT_ATOMS: atom_id res chain seq x y z
N MET A 1 14.25 -12.77 0.42
CA MET A 1 13.29 -13.81 0.90
C MET A 1 11.88 -13.63 0.34
N LEU A 2 11.18 -12.51 0.58
CA LEU A 2 9.83 -12.29 0.03
C LEU A 2 9.79 -12.36 -1.51
N ALA A 3 10.73 -11.66 -2.17
CA ALA A 3 10.89 -11.70 -3.63
C ALA A 3 11.13 -13.12 -4.17
N GLU A 4 11.74 -14.02 -3.39
CA GLU A 4 11.92 -15.42 -3.79
C GLU A 4 10.62 -16.21 -3.67
N ALA A 5 9.84 -15.98 -2.62
CA ALA A 5 8.52 -16.60 -2.44
C ALA A 5 7.54 -16.15 -3.54
N VAL A 6 7.60 -14.89 -3.98
CA VAL A 6 6.79 -14.36 -5.09
C VAL A 6 7.05 -15.12 -6.40
N LYS A 7 8.28 -15.58 -6.67
CA LYS A 7 8.60 -16.40 -7.86
C LYS A 7 7.86 -17.74 -7.89
N HIS A 8 7.30 -18.17 -6.75
CA HIS A 8 6.50 -19.38 -6.64
C HIS A 8 5.00 -19.14 -6.87
N CYS A 9 4.56 -17.88 -6.94
CA CYS A 9 3.22 -17.54 -7.41
C CYS A 9 3.09 -17.91 -8.90
N ARG A 10 1.98 -18.57 -9.24
CA ARG A 10 1.62 -18.86 -10.63
C ARG A 10 0.82 -17.70 -11.19
N LYS A 11 0.70 -17.63 -12.51
CA LYS A 11 -0.19 -16.66 -13.18
C LYS A 11 -1.60 -16.61 -12.57
N SER A 12 -2.18 -17.78 -12.26
CA SER A 12 -3.50 -17.87 -11.63
C SER A 12 -3.59 -17.23 -10.24
N ASP A 13 -2.47 -17.16 -9.50
CA ASP A 13 -2.43 -16.53 -8.18
C ASP A 13 -2.46 -15.00 -8.32
N PHE A 14 -1.74 -14.46 -9.30
CA PHE A 14 -1.77 -13.04 -9.67
C PHE A 14 -3.11 -12.63 -10.29
N ASP A 15 -3.66 -13.41 -11.23
CA ASP A 15 -4.96 -13.11 -11.85
C ASP A 15 -6.07 -13.02 -10.79
N ARG A 16 -6.03 -13.91 -9.78
CA ARG A 16 -6.95 -13.86 -8.63
C ARG A 16 -6.72 -12.60 -7.80
N ALA A 17 -5.48 -12.30 -7.45
CA ALA A 17 -5.14 -11.14 -6.63
C ALA A 17 -5.55 -9.84 -7.33
N GLY A 18 -5.27 -9.70 -8.64
CA GLY A 18 -5.66 -8.54 -9.43
C GLY A 18 -7.18 -8.36 -9.49
N LYS A 19 -7.95 -9.46 -9.62
CA LYS A 19 -9.41 -9.40 -9.51
C LYS A 19 -9.89 -8.97 -8.12
N HIS A 20 -9.19 -9.37 -7.05
CA HIS A 20 -9.57 -9.00 -5.68
C HIS A 20 -9.26 -7.53 -5.37
N LEU A 21 -8.21 -6.99 -5.98
CA LEU A 21 -7.80 -5.59 -5.88
C LEU A 21 -8.53 -4.68 -6.88
N ASP A 22 -9.41 -5.24 -7.71
CA ASP A 22 -10.11 -4.52 -8.78
C ASP A 22 -9.14 -3.79 -9.73
N LEU A 23 -8.04 -4.43 -10.10
CA LEU A 23 -7.11 -3.88 -11.09
C LEU A 23 -7.76 -3.94 -12.48
N ILE A 24 -7.89 -2.78 -13.11
CA ILE A 24 -8.61 -2.60 -14.38
C ILE A 24 -7.63 -2.33 -15.53
N ASP A 25 -6.49 -1.71 -15.23
CA ASP A 25 -5.47 -1.32 -16.21
C ASP A 25 -4.11 -1.99 -15.92
N GLN A 26 -3.41 -2.41 -16.97
CA GLN A 26 -2.03 -2.87 -16.86
C GLN A 26 -1.08 -1.76 -16.42
N GLN A 27 -1.38 -0.48 -16.70
CA GLN A 27 -0.56 0.64 -16.22
C GLN A 27 -0.53 0.74 -14.69
N GLN A 28 -1.58 0.27 -13.99
CA GLN A 28 -1.56 0.20 -12.53
C GLN A 28 -0.48 -0.75 -12.00
N LEU A 29 0.00 -1.69 -12.83
CA LEU A 29 1.09 -2.60 -12.46
C LEU A 29 2.48 -1.99 -12.67
N ASP A 30 2.58 -0.83 -13.34
CA ASP A 30 3.84 -0.09 -13.46
C ASP A 30 4.15 0.67 -12.16
N ASP A 31 3.14 0.90 -11.31
CA ASP A 31 3.30 1.44 -9.97
C ASP A 31 3.85 0.36 -9.00
N GLU A 32 4.99 0.66 -8.39
CA GLU A 32 5.72 -0.28 -7.55
C GLU A 32 4.92 -0.65 -6.29
N GLU A 33 4.19 0.30 -5.71
CA GLU A 33 3.38 0.08 -4.52
C GLU A 33 2.19 -0.85 -4.81
N THR A 34 1.45 -0.57 -5.89
CA THR A 34 0.36 -1.41 -6.39
C THR A 34 0.85 -2.82 -6.72
N PHE A 35 2.03 -2.96 -7.34
CA PHE A 35 2.62 -4.25 -7.61
C PHE A 35 3.01 -5.00 -6.32
N ALA A 36 3.50 -4.29 -5.30
CA ALA A 36 3.79 -4.87 -3.98
C ALA A 36 2.51 -5.37 -3.29
N MET A 37 1.42 -4.59 -3.32
CA MET A 37 0.10 -4.99 -2.81
C MET A 37 -0.45 -6.23 -3.53
N LEU A 38 -0.31 -6.29 -4.86
CA LEU A 38 -0.66 -7.46 -5.66
C LEU A 38 0.12 -8.70 -5.22
N CYS A 39 1.44 -8.56 -5.04
CA CYS A 39 2.30 -9.64 -4.58
C CYS A 39 1.91 -10.14 -3.19
N ASP A 40 1.59 -9.24 -2.26
CA ASP A 40 1.14 -9.59 -0.91
C ASP A 40 -0.15 -10.44 -0.95
N VAL A 41 -1.16 -9.98 -1.68
CA VAL A 41 -2.44 -10.70 -1.83
C VAL A 41 -2.28 -12.03 -2.55
N ALA A 42 -1.41 -12.09 -3.58
CA ALA A 42 -1.11 -13.33 -4.28
C ALA A 42 -0.45 -14.36 -3.36
N LEU A 43 0.46 -13.91 -2.49
CA LEU A 43 1.31 -14.76 -1.68
C LEU A 43 0.63 -15.25 -0.39
N PHE A 44 -0.04 -14.35 0.34
CA PHE A 44 -0.54 -14.60 1.69
C PHE A 44 -2.03 -14.87 1.77
N GLU A 45 -2.85 -14.41 0.82
CA GLU A 45 -4.28 -14.66 0.88
C GLU A 45 -4.63 -16.07 0.37
N PRO A 46 -5.55 -16.78 1.03
CA PRO A 46 -5.95 -18.11 0.60
C PRO A 46 -6.58 -18.08 -0.78
N ASN A 47 -6.20 -19.03 -1.64
CA ASN A 47 -6.90 -19.25 -2.90
C ASN A 47 -8.28 -19.92 -2.69
N GLN A 48 -9.00 -20.19 -3.79
CA GLN A 48 -10.32 -20.85 -3.77
C GLN A 48 -10.33 -22.23 -3.07
N ARG A 49 -9.16 -22.84 -2.85
CA ARG A 49 -8.99 -24.12 -2.15
C ARG A 49 -8.53 -23.92 -0.69
N GLY A 50 -8.54 -22.70 -0.17
CA GLY A 50 -8.10 -22.37 1.19
C GLY A 50 -6.58 -22.42 1.39
N ARG A 51 -5.77 -22.49 0.32
CA ARG A 51 -4.30 -22.63 0.43
C ARG A 51 -3.60 -21.31 0.13
N ARG A 52 -2.62 -20.95 0.95
CA ARG A 52 -1.72 -19.81 0.69
C ARG A 52 -0.48 -20.28 -0.07
N VAL A 53 0.06 -19.44 -0.95
CA VAL A 53 1.28 -19.75 -1.70
C VAL A 53 2.47 -19.82 -0.75
N ILE A 54 2.52 -18.93 0.25
CA ILE A 54 3.59 -18.90 1.25
C ILE A 54 3.73 -20.25 1.99
N ASP A 55 2.62 -20.87 2.41
CA ASP A 55 2.66 -22.17 3.09
C ASP A 55 3.27 -23.26 2.21
N GLY A 56 2.92 -23.25 0.93
CA GLY A 56 3.46 -24.17 -0.06
C GLY A 56 4.95 -23.93 -0.35
N PHE A 57 5.39 -22.67 -0.36
CA PHE A 57 6.79 -22.30 -0.48
C PHE A 57 7.59 -22.81 0.72
N ILE A 58 7.13 -22.49 1.93
CA ILE A 58 7.75 -22.91 3.19
C ILE A 58 7.92 -24.43 3.22
N THR A 59 6.84 -25.17 2.97
CA THR A 59 6.84 -26.64 3.01
C THR A 59 7.84 -27.26 2.04
N LYS A 60 8.09 -26.64 0.88
CA LYS A 60 8.95 -27.20 -0.17
C LYS A 60 10.40 -26.74 -0.10
N ARG A 61 10.67 -25.59 0.53
CA ARG A 61 11.97 -24.90 0.44
C ARG A 61 12.65 -24.71 1.78
N ALA A 62 11.94 -24.80 2.90
CA ALA A 62 12.51 -24.54 4.23
C ALA A 62 13.80 -25.36 4.47
N ASP A 63 13.84 -26.61 4.03
CA ASP A 63 15.00 -27.49 4.26
C ASP A 63 16.21 -27.21 3.36
N THR A 64 16.02 -26.46 2.27
CA THR A 64 17.11 -26.02 1.39
C THR A 64 17.75 -24.71 1.81
N LEU A 65 17.16 -24.03 2.80
CA LEU A 65 17.66 -22.76 3.33
C LEU A 65 18.67 -23.00 4.44
N ASP A 66 19.57 -22.03 4.62
CA ASP A 66 20.40 -21.96 5.81
C ASP A 66 19.54 -21.82 7.09
N PRO A 67 20.10 -22.07 8.28
CA PRO A 67 19.31 -22.06 9.51
C PRO A 67 18.60 -20.73 9.82
N ALA A 68 19.20 -19.59 9.48
CA ALA A 68 18.64 -18.27 9.78
C ALA A 68 17.46 -17.97 8.83
N ASP A 69 17.66 -18.18 7.53
CA ASP A 69 16.61 -18.03 6.52
C ASP A 69 15.46 -18.99 6.78
N ARG A 70 15.74 -20.21 7.24
CA ARG A 70 14.73 -21.19 7.61
C ARG A 70 13.87 -20.74 8.79
N ASP A 71 14.48 -20.16 9.84
CA ASP A 71 13.73 -19.65 10.99
C ASP A 71 12.82 -18.48 10.57
N LEU A 72 13.37 -17.54 9.80
CA LEU A 72 12.62 -16.42 9.25
C LEU A 72 11.44 -16.91 8.41
N VAL A 73 11.65 -17.85 7.49
CA VAL A 73 10.61 -18.39 6.61
C VAL A 73 9.51 -19.11 7.39
N ARG A 74 9.83 -19.78 8.49
CA ARG A 74 8.81 -20.36 9.38
C ARG A 74 7.99 -19.27 10.06
N ARG A 75 8.62 -18.19 10.51
CA ARG A 75 7.91 -17.03 11.10
C ARG A 75 6.97 -16.36 10.09
N LEU A 76 7.34 -16.31 8.81
CA LEU A 76 6.46 -15.80 7.76
C LEU A 76 5.14 -16.58 7.64
N SER A 77 5.07 -17.85 8.09
CA SER A 77 3.80 -18.61 8.08
C SER A 77 2.74 -18.04 9.02
N SER A 78 3.16 -17.34 10.08
CA SER A 78 2.25 -16.70 11.04
C SER A 78 1.89 -15.27 10.64
N ALA A 79 2.36 -14.79 9.48
CA ALA A 79 2.04 -13.47 8.99
C ALA A 79 0.53 -13.27 8.89
N PHE A 80 0.05 -12.16 9.44
CA PHE A 80 -1.36 -11.80 9.47
C PHE A 80 -1.55 -10.33 9.10
N PHE A 81 -2.70 -10.03 8.53
CA PHE A 81 -3.09 -8.67 8.17
C PHE A 81 -4.10 -8.17 9.20
N SER A 82 -3.93 -6.95 9.69
CA SER A 82 -4.89 -6.32 10.60
C SER A 82 -4.95 -4.81 10.41
N ILE A 83 -5.89 -4.18 11.12
CA ILE A 83 -5.96 -2.74 11.31
C ILE A 83 -5.38 -2.44 12.70
N PHE A 84 -4.44 -1.51 12.74
CA PHE A 84 -3.72 -1.12 13.94
C PHE A 84 -3.92 0.35 14.24
N ARG A 85 -3.91 0.70 15.52
CA ARG A 85 -3.76 2.08 15.98
C ARG A 85 -2.39 2.26 16.62
N VAL A 86 -1.69 3.32 16.24
CA VAL A 86 -0.44 3.73 16.90
C VAL A 86 -0.76 4.20 18.32
N SER A 87 -0.20 3.53 19.31
CA SER A 87 -0.37 3.84 20.74
C SER A 87 0.89 4.44 21.37
N GLY A 88 1.85 4.84 20.55
CA GLY A 88 3.11 5.46 20.95
C GLY A 88 4.34 4.70 20.43
N TRP A 89 5.47 4.93 21.08
CA TRP A 89 6.78 4.43 20.66
C TRP A 89 7.34 3.42 21.66
N HIS A 90 8.19 2.53 21.15
CA HIS A 90 8.91 1.57 21.97
C HIS A 90 10.28 2.13 22.39
N GLU A 91 10.73 1.82 23.61
CA GLU A 91 11.96 2.38 24.18
C GLU A 91 13.24 1.97 23.42
N ASN A 92 13.16 0.85 22.70
CA ASN A 92 14.26 0.28 21.91
C ASN A 92 14.11 0.55 20.40
N GLY A 93 13.32 1.56 20.01
CA GLY A 93 13.01 1.88 18.62
C GLY A 93 11.75 1.17 18.09
N GLY A 94 11.13 1.73 17.05
CA GLY A 94 9.87 1.28 16.49
C GLY A 94 8.62 1.82 17.21
N VAL A 95 7.44 1.35 16.78
CA VAL A 95 6.13 1.82 17.26
C VAL A 95 5.39 0.74 18.05
N LYS A 96 4.58 1.17 19.01
CA LYS A 96 3.62 0.32 19.71
C LYS A 96 2.28 0.43 18.98
N LEU A 97 1.70 -0.73 18.67
CA LEU A 97 0.45 -0.83 17.94
C LEU A 97 -0.59 -1.59 18.75
N GLU A 98 -1.82 -1.08 18.77
CA GLU A 98 -3.01 -1.78 19.24
C GLU A 98 -3.75 -2.38 18.04
N ASP A 99 -3.97 -3.69 18.04
CA ASP A 99 -4.75 -4.38 17.01
C ASP A 99 -6.25 -4.08 17.23
N LEU A 100 -6.87 -3.40 16.27
CA LEU A 100 -8.28 -3.00 16.35
C LEU A 100 -9.25 -4.15 16.03
N LEU A 101 -8.74 -5.27 15.53
CA LEU A 101 -9.55 -6.44 15.15
C LEU A 101 -9.37 -7.62 16.11
N THR A 102 -8.27 -7.65 16.87
CA THR A 102 -8.03 -8.67 17.90
C THR A 102 -7.97 -8.02 19.28
N PRO A 103 -8.98 -8.24 20.14
CA PRO A 103 -8.99 -7.70 21.50
C PRO A 103 -7.68 -8.02 22.25
N ASP A 104 -7.20 -7.02 23.00
CA ASP A 104 -6.00 -7.08 23.85
C ASP A 104 -4.67 -7.38 23.14
N ARG A 105 -4.65 -7.58 21.81
CA ARG A 105 -3.40 -7.74 21.08
C ARG A 105 -2.74 -6.38 20.92
N ARG A 106 -1.61 -6.23 21.60
CA ARG A 106 -0.67 -5.13 21.43
C ARG A 106 0.63 -5.69 20.88
N ILE A 107 1.18 -5.04 19.86
CA ILE A 107 2.44 -5.46 19.24
C ILE A 107 3.46 -4.33 19.26
N TRP A 108 4.72 -4.70 19.41
CA TRP A 108 5.85 -3.83 19.10
C TRP A 108 6.25 -4.08 17.65
N LEU A 109 6.08 -3.08 16.78
CA LEU A 109 6.51 -3.11 15.40
C LEU A 109 7.86 -2.40 15.27
N MET A 110 8.86 -3.11 14.75
CA MET A 110 10.14 -2.51 14.36
C MET A 110 10.01 -1.97 12.93
N ASP A 111 9.84 -0.65 12.80
CA ASP A 111 9.75 0.06 11.51
C ASP A 111 10.23 1.51 11.70
N GLU A 112 11.40 1.84 11.16
CA GLU A 112 12.03 3.16 11.31
C GLU A 112 11.25 4.27 10.61
N ASN A 113 10.59 3.96 9.50
CA ASN A 113 9.82 4.95 8.75
C ASN A 113 8.56 5.33 9.52
N LEU A 114 7.83 4.34 10.06
CA LEU A 114 6.68 4.60 10.91
C LEU A 114 7.09 5.25 12.24
N GLU A 115 8.20 4.85 12.85
CA GLU A 115 8.72 5.52 14.05
C GLU A 115 8.93 7.02 13.81
N ALA A 116 9.51 7.39 12.66
CA ALA A 116 9.82 8.78 12.33
C ALA A 116 8.59 9.62 11.92
N SER A 117 7.55 8.99 11.37
CA SER A 117 6.46 9.71 10.69
C SER A 117 5.07 9.52 11.29
N ALA A 118 4.83 8.44 12.04
CA ALA A 118 3.49 8.09 12.48
C ALA A 118 3.10 8.84 13.77
N PRO A 119 2.08 9.71 13.75
CA PRO A 119 1.59 10.32 14.98
C PRO A 119 0.83 9.30 15.83
N GLU A 120 0.78 9.54 17.15
CA GLU A 120 -0.08 8.77 18.05
C GLU A 120 -1.55 8.88 17.63
N GLY A 121 -2.27 7.77 17.70
CA GLY A 121 -3.66 7.67 17.26
C GLY A 121 -3.85 7.40 15.76
N LEU A 122 -2.78 7.46 14.95
CA LEU A 122 -2.85 7.10 13.53
C LEU A 122 -3.36 5.66 13.38
N VAL A 123 -4.34 5.47 12.48
CA VAL A 123 -4.86 4.16 12.13
C VAL A 123 -4.25 3.73 10.81
N ILE A 124 -3.61 2.56 10.82
CA ILE A 124 -2.96 1.95 9.66
C ILE A 124 -3.45 0.53 9.49
N ALA A 125 -3.37 0.00 8.27
CA ALA A 125 -3.55 -1.42 8.00
C ALA A 125 -2.32 -1.96 7.26
N MET A 126 -1.83 -3.10 7.73
CA MET A 126 -0.64 -3.72 7.17
C MET A 126 -0.57 -5.19 7.53
N ARG A 127 0.27 -5.94 6.79
CA ARG A 127 0.66 -7.29 7.17
C ARG A 127 1.89 -7.26 8.06
N VAL A 128 1.84 -7.99 9.16
CA VAL A 128 2.96 -8.18 10.09
C VAL A 128 3.20 -9.66 10.34
N PHE A 129 4.40 -10.00 10.76
CA PHE A 129 4.75 -11.32 11.27
C PHE A 129 5.58 -11.22 12.55
N ASP A 130 5.57 -12.27 13.35
CA ASP A 130 6.34 -12.36 14.59
C ASP A 130 7.82 -12.66 14.29
N ALA A 131 8.68 -11.65 14.38
CA ALA A 131 10.13 -11.77 14.20
C ALA A 131 10.86 -12.24 15.47
N GLY A 132 10.13 -12.51 16.57
CA GLY A 132 10.65 -12.97 17.85
C GLY A 132 10.48 -11.90 18.94
N PRO A 133 11.46 -11.02 19.13
CA PRO A 133 11.35 -9.95 20.13
C PRO A 133 10.37 -8.84 19.70
N PHE A 134 10.14 -8.69 18.40
CA PHE A 134 9.27 -7.67 17.81
C PHE A 134 8.49 -8.26 16.62
N HIS A 135 7.53 -7.51 16.12
CA HIS A 135 6.88 -7.75 14.83
C HIS A 135 7.56 -6.93 13.74
N ALA A 136 7.56 -7.46 12.53
CA ALA A 136 8.03 -6.76 11.34
C ALA A 136 6.97 -6.79 10.25
N GLY A 137 6.95 -5.74 9.42
CA GLY A 137 6.09 -5.64 8.26
C GLY A 137 6.81 -6.00 6.95
N PHE A 138 6.10 -5.81 5.84
CA PHE A 138 6.65 -5.97 4.49
C PHE A 138 6.82 -4.63 3.75
N GLY A 139 6.75 -3.50 4.47
CA GLY A 139 6.84 -2.16 3.90
C GLY A 139 5.57 -1.68 3.18
N ILE A 140 4.48 -2.46 3.22
CA ILE A 140 3.20 -2.07 2.62
C ILE A 140 2.26 -1.63 3.75
N VAL A 141 1.98 -0.33 3.80
CA VAL A 141 1.15 0.30 4.83
C VAL A 141 0.10 1.16 4.14
N VAL A 142 -1.18 0.88 4.40
CA VAL A 142 -2.28 1.71 3.90
C VAL A 142 -3.01 2.37 5.06
N GLN A 143 -3.60 3.54 4.80
CA GLN A 143 -4.44 4.24 5.77
C GLN A 143 -5.91 3.99 5.40
N PRO A 144 -6.61 3.08 6.10
CA PRO A 144 -8.03 2.90 5.87
C PRO A 144 -8.79 4.17 6.24
N ASP A 145 -9.87 4.46 5.52
CA ASP A 145 -10.74 5.55 5.92
C ASP A 145 -11.39 5.25 7.29
N GLY A 146 -11.86 6.32 7.95
CA GLY A 146 -12.41 6.22 9.29
C GLY A 146 -13.67 5.34 9.38
N GLU A 147 -14.48 5.29 8.33
CA GLU A 147 -15.71 4.51 8.28
C GLU A 147 -15.40 3.02 8.11
N ALA A 148 -14.55 2.65 7.15
CA ALA A 148 -14.09 1.28 6.94
C ALA A 148 -13.43 0.70 8.21
N SER A 149 -12.58 1.49 8.86
CA SER A 149 -11.92 1.13 10.13
C SER A 149 -12.92 0.89 11.26
N ALA A 150 -13.87 1.82 11.44
CA ALA A 150 -14.90 1.71 12.45
C ALA A 150 -15.83 0.51 12.19
N PHE A 151 -16.18 0.25 10.93
CA PHE A 151 -17.07 -0.85 10.59
C PHE A 151 -16.42 -2.21 10.80
N CYS A 152 -15.15 -2.36 10.40
CA CYS A 152 -14.37 -3.58 10.63
C CYS A 152 -14.13 -3.84 12.13
N SER A 153 -13.68 -2.84 12.89
CA SER A 153 -13.46 -2.99 14.33
C SER A 153 -14.74 -3.31 15.10
N SER A 154 -15.86 -2.69 14.72
CA SER A 154 -17.18 -2.95 15.28
C SER A 154 -17.68 -4.38 15.02
N ALA A 155 -17.46 -4.91 13.80
CA ALA A 155 -17.76 -6.31 13.47
C ALA A 155 -16.88 -7.28 14.27
N ALA A 156 -15.57 -7.02 14.33
CA ALA A 156 -14.61 -7.84 15.06
C ALA A 156 -14.93 -7.91 16.57
N ALA A 157 -15.27 -6.78 17.19
CA ALA A 157 -15.66 -6.71 18.59
C ALA A 157 -16.91 -7.53 18.93
N ARG A 158 -17.79 -7.78 17.93
CA ARG A 158 -18.96 -8.65 18.06
C ARG A 158 -18.71 -10.10 17.64
N GLY A 159 -17.48 -10.45 17.27
CA GLY A 159 -17.15 -11.78 16.72
C GLY A 159 -17.87 -12.06 15.39
N GLN A 160 -18.26 -11.02 14.65
CA GLN A 160 -18.92 -11.16 13.36
C GLN A 160 -17.89 -11.24 12.22
N PRO A 161 -18.23 -11.86 11.08
CA PRO A 161 -17.43 -11.75 9.88
C PRO A 161 -17.16 -10.29 9.53
N LEU A 162 -15.92 -9.98 9.11
CA LEU A 162 -15.58 -8.63 8.66
C LEU A 162 -16.42 -8.27 7.42
N PRO A 163 -16.90 -7.03 7.31
CA PRO A 163 -17.80 -6.59 6.24
C PRO A 163 -17.03 -6.27 4.95
N VAL A 164 -16.18 -7.20 4.50
CA VAL A 164 -15.34 -7.07 3.32
C VAL A 164 -15.71 -8.14 2.28
N ARG A 165 -15.59 -7.78 1.00
CA ARG A 165 -15.99 -8.67 -0.11
C ARG A 165 -15.06 -9.87 -0.28
N TYR A 166 -13.76 -9.64 -0.09
CA TYR A 166 -12.70 -10.63 -0.25
C TYR A 166 -11.97 -10.82 1.09
N SER A 167 -10.65 -10.70 1.11
CA SER A 167 -9.89 -10.56 2.35
C SER A 167 -9.81 -9.11 2.79
N LEU A 168 -9.50 -8.89 4.07
CA LEU A 168 -9.25 -7.56 4.61
C LEU A 168 -8.12 -6.83 3.87
N ALA A 169 -7.01 -7.52 3.60
CA ALA A 169 -5.89 -6.97 2.84
C ALA A 169 -6.34 -6.51 1.44
N ALA A 170 -7.06 -7.36 0.71
CA ALA A 170 -7.50 -7.02 -0.63
C ALA A 170 -8.52 -5.87 -0.66
N ALA A 171 -9.41 -5.79 0.34
CA ALA A 171 -10.34 -4.68 0.44
C ALA A 171 -9.61 -3.36 0.67
N LEU A 172 -8.75 -3.29 1.69
CA LEU A 172 -8.08 -2.03 2.05
C LEU A 172 -7.03 -1.61 1.04
N TYR A 173 -6.31 -2.55 0.40
CA TYR A 173 -5.42 -2.24 -0.71
C TYR A 173 -6.19 -1.78 -1.96
N GLY A 174 -7.31 -2.42 -2.30
CA GLY A 174 -8.14 -1.99 -3.43
C GLY A 174 -8.69 -0.58 -3.24
N ASP A 175 -9.17 -0.25 -2.03
CA ASP A 175 -9.64 1.09 -1.70
C ASP A 175 -8.52 2.14 -1.79
N ASP A 176 -7.31 1.78 -1.37
CA ASP A 176 -6.13 2.65 -1.45
C ASP A 176 -5.68 2.91 -2.90
N ILE A 177 -5.59 1.85 -3.71
CA ILE A 177 -5.28 1.94 -5.15
C ILE A 177 -6.31 2.82 -5.87
N ALA A 178 -7.61 2.62 -5.59
CA ALA A 178 -8.67 3.41 -6.18
C ALA A 178 -8.56 4.90 -5.79
N ARG A 179 -8.22 5.19 -4.53
CA ARG A 179 -8.02 6.55 -4.03
C ARG A 179 -6.82 7.23 -4.71
N SER A 180 -5.70 6.53 -4.82
CA SER A 180 -4.48 7.03 -5.46
C SER A 180 -4.67 7.28 -6.95
N ALA A 181 -5.42 6.42 -7.65
CA ALA A 181 -5.77 6.63 -9.06
C ALA A 181 -6.61 7.91 -9.27
N VAL A 182 -7.58 8.18 -8.38
CA VAL A 182 -8.37 9.42 -8.44
C VAL A 182 -7.52 10.65 -8.16
N ALA A 183 -6.62 10.59 -7.17
CA ALA A 183 -5.72 11.69 -6.84
C ALA A 183 -4.81 12.04 -8.04
N GLY A 184 -4.18 11.04 -8.66
CA GLY A 184 -3.33 11.23 -9.84
C GLY A 184 -4.10 11.84 -11.02
N ALA A 185 -5.31 11.36 -11.30
CA ALA A 185 -6.14 11.90 -12.37
C ALA A 185 -6.54 13.37 -12.14
N VAL A 186 -6.76 13.78 -10.89
CA VAL A 186 -7.04 15.17 -10.53
C VAL A 186 -5.80 16.04 -10.73
N GLU A 187 -4.63 15.58 -10.29
CA GLU A 187 -3.36 16.29 -10.47
C GLU A 187 -3.02 16.49 -11.95
N ASP A 188 -3.15 15.43 -12.76
CA ASP A 188 -2.93 15.48 -14.21
C ASP A 188 -3.91 16.43 -14.91
N GLY A 189 -5.18 16.39 -14.51
CA GLY A 189 -6.21 17.30 -15.04
C GLY A 189 -5.92 18.77 -14.71
N ILE A 190 -5.45 19.06 -13.50
CA ILE A 190 -5.04 20.41 -13.09
C ILE A 190 -3.82 20.85 -13.91
N ALA A 191 -2.80 20.00 -14.03
CA ALA A 191 -1.60 20.29 -14.80
C ALA A 191 -1.92 20.58 -16.27
N GLN A 192 -2.77 19.76 -16.89
CA GLN A 192 -3.22 19.95 -18.26
C GLN A 192 -4.01 21.26 -18.42
N GLY A 193 -4.93 21.56 -17.50
CA GLY A 193 -5.67 22.83 -17.51
C GLY A 193 -4.77 24.06 -17.39
N MET A 194 -3.70 23.99 -16.58
CA MET A 194 -2.70 25.05 -16.49
C MET A 194 -1.90 25.20 -17.79
N LEU A 195 -1.48 24.10 -18.41
CA LEU A 195 -0.78 24.12 -19.70
C LEU A 195 -1.65 24.73 -20.81
N ASP A 196 -2.93 24.34 -20.87
CA ASP A 196 -3.87 24.85 -21.86
C ASP A 196 -4.12 26.36 -21.68
N ALA A 197 -4.24 26.83 -20.43
CA ALA A 197 -4.36 28.25 -20.11
C ALA A 197 -3.11 29.04 -20.54
N MET A 198 -1.90 28.53 -20.25
CA MET A 198 -0.65 29.17 -20.66
C MET A 198 -0.50 29.23 -22.18
N MET A 199 -0.88 28.16 -22.90
CA MET A 199 -0.86 28.13 -24.36
C MET A 199 -1.86 29.13 -24.97
N SER A 200 -3.04 29.27 -24.38
CA SER A 200 -4.05 30.24 -24.80
C SER A 200 -3.58 31.69 -24.59
N ASP A 201 -2.89 31.98 -23.49
CA ASP A 201 -2.31 33.30 -23.21
C ASP A 201 -1.19 33.66 -24.20
N ILE A 202 -0.35 32.70 -24.59
CA ILE A 202 0.70 32.91 -25.59
C ILE A 202 0.11 33.24 -26.97
N LEU A 203 -1.00 32.59 -27.34
CA LEU A 203 -1.67 32.78 -28.63
C LEU A 203 -2.53 34.06 -28.69
N THR A 204 -2.80 34.70 -27.55
CA THR A 204 -3.62 35.94 -27.47
C THR A 204 -2.80 37.22 -27.28
N GLN A 205 -1.47 37.14 -27.15
CA GLN A 205 -0.64 38.35 -27.10
C GLN A 205 -0.57 39.06 -28.46
N PRO A 206 -0.98 40.35 -28.56
CA PRO A 206 -0.87 41.10 -29.81
C PRO A 206 0.60 41.36 -30.15
N SER A 207 0.99 41.03 -31.39
CA SER A 207 2.32 41.31 -31.91
C SER A 207 2.61 42.81 -31.89
N VAL A 208 3.53 43.25 -31.03
CA VAL A 208 4.01 44.64 -31.05
C VAL A 208 4.91 44.84 -32.27
N SER A 209 4.32 45.28 -33.38
CA SER A 209 5.05 45.70 -34.58
C SER A 209 5.82 47.00 -34.30
N LYS A 210 7.14 46.97 -34.54
CA LYS A 210 8.12 48.03 -34.31
C LYS A 210 7.73 49.38 -34.94
N LEU A 211 7.72 50.43 -34.13
CA LEU A 211 7.46 51.81 -34.53
C LEU A 211 8.72 52.47 -35.12
N GLY A 212 8.64 52.83 -36.41
CA GLY A 212 9.03 54.15 -36.95
C GLY A 212 10.45 54.67 -36.77
N THR A 213 11.22 54.61 -37.86
CA THR A 213 12.52 55.25 -38.09
C THR A 213 12.52 56.76 -37.82
N ARG A 214 13.54 57.22 -37.08
CA ARG A 214 13.88 58.61 -36.71
C ARG A 214 13.92 59.55 -37.93
N ARG A 215 13.16 60.64 -37.89
CA ARG A 215 13.30 61.82 -38.78
C ARG A 215 14.20 62.84 -38.10
N THR A 216 15.39 63.07 -38.63
CA THR A 216 16.30 64.16 -38.22
C THR A 216 15.86 65.47 -38.89
N ARG A 217 15.74 66.55 -38.09
CA ARG A 217 15.41 67.90 -38.56
C ARG A 217 16.62 68.82 -38.30
N ARG A 218 16.97 69.60 -39.32
CA ARG A 218 18.00 70.65 -39.33
C ARG A 218 17.71 71.76 -38.32
N SER A 219 18.79 72.29 -37.74
CA SER A 219 19.04 73.73 -37.56
C SER A 219 20.55 73.93 -37.57
#